data_AF-A0A5P0JHE4-F1
#
_entry.id   AF-A0A5P0JHE4-F1
#
_cell.length_a   1.000
_cell.length_b   1.000
_cell.length_c   1.000
_cell.angle_alpha   90.00
_cell.angle_beta   90.00
_cell.angle_gamma   90.00
#
_symmetry.space_group_name_H-M   'P 1'
#
loop_
_entity.id
_entity.type
_entity.pdbx_description
1 polymer ?
#
loop_
_entity_poly.entity_id
_entity_poly.type
_entity_poly.pdbx_seq_one_letter_code
_entity_poly.pdbx_strand_id
1 'polypeptide(L)'
;SDEPGMSPLEIWCNESQERYVLAVAADQLPLFDELCKRERAPYAVIGEATEELHLSLHDRHFDNQPIDLPLDVLLGKTPKMTRDVQTLKAKGDALAREGITIADAVKRVLHLPTVAEKTFLVTIGDRSVTGMVARDQMVGPWQVPVANCAVTTASLDSYYGEAMAIGERAPVALLDFAASARLAVGEALTNIAATQIGDIKRIKLSANWMAAAGHPGEDAGLYEAVKAVGEELCPALGLTIPVGKDSMSMKTRWQEGNEEREMTSPLSLVISAFARVEDVRHTITPQLSTEDNALLLIDLGKGNNALGATALAQVYRQLGDKPADVR
;
A
#
# COMPACT_ATOMS: atom_id res chain seq x y z
N SER A 1 18.52 29.46 0.21
CA SER A 1 17.91 28.87 1.41
C SER A 1 16.96 29.89 1.97
N ASP A 2 15.69 29.54 2.17
CA ASP A 2 14.72 30.42 2.84
C ASP A 2 15.02 30.55 4.35
N GLU A 3 15.87 29.66 4.86
CA GLU A 3 16.39 29.68 6.24
C GLU A 3 17.93 29.82 6.19
N PRO A 4 18.47 31.06 6.22
CA PRO A 4 19.91 31.31 6.13
C PRO A 4 20.69 30.93 7.39
N GLY A 5 20.00 30.65 8.51
CA GLY A 5 20.62 30.28 9.78
C GLY A 5 20.95 28.79 9.93
N MET A 6 20.63 27.96 8.93
CA MET A 6 20.88 26.52 8.99
C MET A 6 22.37 26.20 9.00
N SER A 7 22.75 25.26 9.85
CA SER A 7 24.06 24.61 9.85
C SER A 7 24.27 23.76 8.58
N PRO A 8 25.52 23.40 8.23
CA PRO A 8 25.79 22.48 7.12
C PRO A 8 25.05 21.14 7.23
N LEU A 9 24.86 20.64 8.46
CA LEU A 9 24.10 19.43 8.72
C LEU A 9 22.62 19.60 8.37
N GLU A 10 21.99 20.70 8.79
CA GLU A 10 20.59 20.98 8.47
C GLU A 10 20.39 21.19 6.96
N ILE A 11 21.32 21.88 6.28
CA ILE A 11 21.27 22.08 4.82
C ILE A 11 21.33 20.75 4.07
N TRP A 12 22.20 19.82 4.49
CA TRP A 12 22.41 18.56 3.79
C TRP A 12 21.37 17.48 4.14
N CYS A 13 20.96 17.41 5.41
CA CYS A 13 20.15 16.31 5.93
C CYS A 13 18.66 16.65 6.14
N ASN A 14 18.22 17.89 5.85
CA ASN A 14 16.78 18.18 5.93
C ASN A 14 15.97 17.28 4.98
N GLU A 15 14.74 17.01 5.39
CA GLU A 15 13.74 16.31 4.59
C GLU A 15 12.77 17.32 3.94
N SER A 16 13.27 18.48 3.48
CA SER A 16 12.45 19.40 2.69
C SER A 16 11.90 18.70 1.45
N GLN A 17 10.67 19.04 1.09
CA GLN A 17 9.89 18.37 0.05
C GLN A 17 10.16 18.94 -1.36
N GLU A 18 9.54 18.33 -2.39
CA GLU A 18 9.62 18.75 -3.80
C GLU A 18 11.04 18.86 -4.40
N ARG A 19 11.98 18.03 -3.93
CA ARG A 19 13.36 17.99 -4.43
C ARG A 19 13.66 16.74 -5.26
N TYR A 20 14.46 16.93 -6.29
CA TYR A 20 14.96 15.86 -7.16
C TYR A 20 16.46 16.06 -7.39
N VAL A 21 17.22 14.97 -7.47
CA VAL A 21 18.64 14.99 -7.86
C VAL A 21 18.81 14.32 -9.22
N LEU A 22 19.57 14.95 -10.10
CA LEU A 22 19.77 14.51 -11.48
C LEU A 22 21.19 14.86 -11.95
N ALA A 23 21.71 14.06 -12.89
CA ALA A 23 22.99 14.29 -13.54
C ALA A 23 22.73 14.76 -14.98
N VAL A 24 23.37 15.85 -15.37
CA VAL A 24 23.25 16.45 -16.70
C VAL A 24 24.67 16.65 -17.24
N ALA A 25 24.92 16.24 -18.48
CA ALA A 25 26.18 16.51 -19.14
C ALA A 25 26.38 18.03 -19.27
N ALA A 26 27.60 18.52 -19.05
CA ALA A 26 27.88 19.96 -18.96
C ALA A 26 27.45 20.75 -20.20
N ASP A 27 27.53 20.13 -21.39
CA ASP A 27 27.10 20.69 -22.67
C ASP A 27 25.58 20.81 -22.81
N GLN A 28 24.80 20.09 -21.99
CA GLN A 28 23.34 20.14 -21.95
C GLN A 28 22.79 21.14 -20.90
N LEU A 29 23.65 21.76 -20.08
CA LEU A 29 23.22 22.74 -19.08
C LEU A 29 22.46 23.94 -19.67
N PRO A 30 22.85 24.53 -20.84
CA PRO A 30 22.07 25.61 -21.43
C PRO A 30 20.64 25.20 -21.81
N LEU A 31 20.45 23.98 -22.31
CA LEU A 31 19.14 23.42 -22.61
C LEU A 31 18.33 23.21 -21.31
N PHE A 32 18.95 22.62 -20.29
CA PHE A 32 18.29 22.40 -19.00
C PHE A 32 17.86 23.71 -18.33
N ASP A 33 18.70 24.73 -18.38
CA ASP A 33 18.41 26.08 -17.88
C ASP A 33 17.19 26.71 -18.60
N GLU A 34 17.12 26.58 -19.93
CA GLU A 34 15.98 27.05 -20.72
C GLU A 34 14.67 26.37 -20.29
N LEU A 35 14.70 25.04 -20.13
CA LEU A 35 13.55 24.24 -19.69
C LEU A 35 13.08 24.68 -18.30
N CYS A 36 14.00 24.78 -17.33
CA CYS A 36 13.70 25.20 -15.97
C CYS A 36 13.13 26.62 -15.91
N LYS A 37 13.71 27.59 -16.63
CA LYS A 37 13.21 28.97 -16.67
C LYS A 37 11.83 29.07 -17.29
N ARG A 38 11.57 28.31 -18.36
CA ARG A 38 10.25 28.26 -19.02
C ARG A 38 9.18 27.73 -18.05
N GLU A 39 9.47 26.68 -17.30
CA GLU A 39 8.55 26.08 -16.33
C GLU A 39 8.57 26.73 -14.94
N ARG A 40 9.47 27.70 -14.71
CA ARG A 40 9.73 28.34 -13.39
C ARG A 40 10.10 27.30 -12.33
N ALA A 41 10.79 26.24 -12.73
CA ALA A 41 11.33 25.22 -11.85
C ALA A 41 12.69 25.69 -11.30
N PRO A 42 12.81 26.02 -10.01
CA PRO A 42 14.09 26.39 -9.41
C PRO A 42 15.05 25.21 -9.47
N TYR A 43 16.31 25.47 -9.84
CA TYR A 43 17.36 24.47 -9.80
C TYR A 43 18.69 25.12 -9.41
N ALA A 44 19.64 24.30 -8.97
CA ALA A 44 21.00 24.71 -8.71
C ALA A 44 21.96 23.59 -9.11
N VAL A 45 23.08 23.94 -9.74
CA VAL A 45 24.21 23.03 -9.90
C VAL A 45 25.01 23.07 -8.59
N ILE A 46 24.98 21.99 -7.83
CA ILE A 46 25.56 21.90 -6.48
C ILE A 46 26.84 21.05 -6.41
N GLY A 47 27.24 20.44 -7.52
CA GLY A 47 28.43 19.61 -7.59
C GLY A 47 28.65 19.01 -8.96
N GLU A 48 29.70 18.19 -9.06
CA GLU A 48 30.11 17.47 -10.26
C GLU A 48 30.39 16.01 -9.91
N ALA A 49 30.19 15.10 -10.87
CA ALA A 49 30.54 13.69 -10.69
C ALA A 49 32.03 13.49 -10.98
N THR A 50 32.73 12.80 -10.08
CA THR A 50 34.15 12.51 -10.18
C THR A 50 34.39 11.04 -10.55
N GLU A 51 35.52 10.76 -11.21
CA GLU A 51 35.99 9.37 -11.42
C GLU A 51 36.38 8.72 -10.09
N GLU A 52 36.96 9.50 -9.18
CA GLU A 52 37.27 9.07 -7.82
C GLU A 52 35.96 8.83 -7.04
N LEU A 53 35.86 7.66 -6.38
CA LEU A 53 34.71 7.25 -5.57
C LEU A 53 34.74 7.92 -4.18
N HIS A 54 34.64 9.24 -4.17
CA HIS A 54 34.78 10.08 -2.99
C HIS A 54 33.65 11.10 -2.90
N LEU A 55 33.12 11.35 -1.69
CA LEU A 55 32.13 12.40 -1.44
C LEU A 55 32.81 13.57 -0.73
N SER A 56 32.82 14.72 -1.38
CA SER A 56 33.26 15.99 -0.81
C SER A 56 32.11 17.00 -0.77
N LEU A 57 31.94 17.67 0.36
CA LEU A 57 31.08 18.84 0.52
C LEU A 57 31.96 19.99 1.03
N HIS A 58 32.04 21.06 0.27
CA HIS A 58 32.81 22.26 0.60
C HIS A 58 31.87 23.42 0.95
N ASP A 59 32.16 24.15 2.02
CA ASP A 59 31.42 25.34 2.43
C ASP A 59 32.26 26.60 2.18
N ARG A 60 31.82 27.43 1.23
CA ARG A 60 32.48 28.69 0.88
C ARG A 60 32.31 29.78 1.94
N HIS A 61 31.27 29.72 2.78
CA HIS A 61 31.02 30.74 3.79
C HIS A 61 32.01 30.64 4.95
N PHE A 62 32.32 29.41 5.36
CA PHE A 62 33.28 29.13 6.45
C PHE A 62 34.68 28.74 5.95
N ASP A 63 34.88 28.67 4.64
CA ASP A 63 36.15 28.27 3.99
C ASP A 63 36.66 26.93 4.54
N ASN A 64 35.78 25.93 4.58
CA ASN A 64 36.08 24.61 5.12
C ASN A 64 35.37 23.49 4.34
N GLN A 65 35.61 22.25 4.77
CA GLN A 65 35.08 21.05 4.10
C GLN A 65 34.27 20.17 5.08
N PRO A 66 32.95 20.42 5.22
CA PRO A 66 32.10 19.66 6.15
C PRO A 66 32.05 18.14 5.91
N ILE A 67 32.19 17.67 4.67
CA ILE A 67 32.25 16.24 4.34
C ILE A 67 33.48 15.97 3.47
N ASP A 68 34.28 15.00 3.88
CA ASP A 68 35.47 14.51 3.17
C ASP A 68 35.61 13.01 3.43
N LEU A 69 34.86 12.18 2.69
CA LEU A 69 34.78 10.74 2.94
C LEU A 69 34.81 9.92 1.66
N PRO A 70 35.60 8.83 1.61
CA PRO A 70 35.45 7.78 0.61
C PRO A 70 34.03 7.20 0.62
N LEU A 71 33.48 6.88 -0.56
CA LEU A 71 32.11 6.36 -0.66
C LEU A 71 31.94 4.99 0.02
N ASP A 72 32.97 4.17 0.09
CA ASP A 72 32.93 2.88 0.77
C ASP A 72 32.89 3.01 2.30
N VAL A 73 33.45 4.09 2.86
CA VAL A 73 33.29 4.45 4.28
C VAL A 73 31.86 4.90 4.54
N LEU A 74 31.29 5.76 3.69
CA LEU A 74 29.94 6.29 3.85
C LEU A 74 28.86 5.22 3.63
N LEU A 75 28.99 4.42 2.58
CA LEU A 75 28.04 3.40 2.16
C LEU A 75 28.38 2.01 2.71
N GLY A 76 29.43 1.94 3.52
CA GLY A 76 29.85 0.74 4.24
C GLY A 76 28.70 0.18 5.06
N LYS A 77 28.48 -1.12 4.96
CA LYS A 77 27.39 -1.80 5.67
C LYS A 77 27.95 -2.54 6.87
N THR A 78 27.28 -2.40 8.00
CA THR A 78 27.47 -3.31 9.14
C THR A 78 27.08 -4.75 8.74
N PRO A 79 27.51 -5.77 9.49
CA PRO A 79 27.10 -7.15 9.24
C PRO A 79 25.58 -7.30 9.14
N LYS A 80 25.11 -8.23 8.31
CA LYS A 80 23.68 -8.50 8.17
C LYS A 80 23.07 -8.89 9.52
N MET A 81 21.88 -8.36 9.79
CA MET A 81 21.12 -8.67 10.99
C MET A 81 20.68 -10.14 10.99
N THR A 82 20.83 -10.81 12.12
CA THR A 82 20.20 -12.10 12.42
C THR A 82 19.05 -11.87 13.39
N ARG A 83 17.87 -12.42 13.08
CA ARG A 83 16.72 -12.43 14.00
C ARG A 83 16.44 -13.86 14.42
N ASP A 84 16.62 -14.15 15.71
CA ASP A 84 16.24 -15.41 16.33
C ASP A 84 14.92 -15.20 17.08
N VAL A 85 13.84 -15.78 16.56
CA VAL A 85 12.46 -15.45 16.93
C VAL A 85 11.62 -16.71 17.03
N GLN A 86 10.52 -16.65 17.78
CA GLN A 86 9.64 -17.77 18.03
C GLN A 86 8.23 -17.51 17.49
N THR A 87 7.60 -18.56 16.98
CA THR A 87 6.21 -18.52 16.52
C THR A 87 5.27 -18.44 17.71
N LEU A 88 4.35 -17.48 17.68
CA LEU A 88 3.19 -17.43 18.57
C LEU A 88 1.94 -17.45 17.70
N LYS A 89 0.96 -18.26 18.09
CA LYS A 89 -0.33 -18.37 17.40
C LYS A 89 -1.46 -18.10 18.39
N ALA A 90 -2.36 -17.20 18.03
CA ALA A 90 -3.54 -16.94 18.83
C ALA A 90 -4.43 -18.18 18.87
N LYS A 91 -5.02 -18.45 20.03
CA LYS A 91 -6.14 -19.39 20.14
C LYS A 91 -7.41 -18.59 19.89
N GLY A 92 -8.08 -18.86 18.78
CA GLY A 92 -9.37 -18.25 18.48
C GLY A 92 -10.46 -18.69 19.46
N ASP A 93 -11.42 -17.80 19.71
CA ASP A 93 -12.60 -18.08 20.54
C ASP A 93 -13.85 -18.04 19.67
N ALA A 94 -14.73 -19.04 19.81
CA ALA A 94 -15.96 -19.08 19.03
C ALA A 94 -16.79 -17.80 19.25
N LEU A 95 -17.36 -17.26 18.16
CA LEU A 95 -18.18 -16.06 18.23
C LEU A 95 -19.38 -16.31 19.14
N ALA A 96 -19.46 -15.57 20.25
CA ALA A 96 -20.63 -15.53 21.12
C ALA A 96 -21.76 -14.83 20.38
N ARG A 97 -22.86 -15.56 20.14
CA ARG A 97 -23.97 -15.11 19.29
C ARG A 97 -25.17 -14.63 20.09
N GLU A 98 -25.11 -14.74 21.41
CA GLU A 98 -26.14 -14.25 22.31
C GLU A 98 -26.36 -12.75 22.09
N GLY A 99 -27.59 -12.38 21.72
CA GLY A 99 -27.95 -10.99 21.41
C GLY A 99 -27.57 -10.52 20.01
N ILE A 100 -26.91 -11.35 19.18
CA ILE A 100 -26.66 -11.04 17.76
C ILE A 100 -27.89 -11.46 16.94
N THR A 101 -28.59 -10.47 16.40
CA THR A 101 -29.64 -10.70 15.39
C THR A 101 -29.16 -10.23 14.03
N ILE A 102 -29.68 -10.82 12.95
CA ILE A 102 -29.30 -10.42 11.59
C ILE A 102 -29.61 -8.92 11.37
N ALA A 103 -30.76 -8.43 11.84
CA ALA A 103 -31.13 -7.03 11.67
C ALA A 103 -30.19 -6.06 12.41
N ASP A 104 -29.81 -6.37 13.66
CA ASP A 104 -28.84 -5.57 14.41
C ASP A 104 -27.45 -5.65 13.77
N ALA A 105 -27.04 -6.84 13.33
CA ALA A 105 -25.76 -7.05 12.65
C ALA A 105 -25.65 -6.24 11.35
N VAL A 106 -26.67 -6.26 10.49
CA VAL A 106 -26.73 -5.44 9.27
C VAL A 106 -26.57 -3.97 9.62
N LYS A 107 -27.31 -3.47 10.62
CA LYS A 107 -27.20 -2.07 11.04
C LYS A 107 -25.78 -1.75 11.48
N ARG A 108 -25.19 -2.52 12.38
CA ARG A 108 -23.84 -2.24 12.91
C ARG A 108 -22.76 -2.35 11.85
N VAL A 109 -22.81 -3.38 11.00
CA VAL A 109 -21.83 -3.57 9.92
C VAL A 109 -21.89 -2.40 8.94
N LEU A 110 -23.07 -1.89 8.57
CA LEU A 110 -23.19 -0.72 7.71
C LEU A 110 -22.71 0.60 8.37
N HIS A 111 -22.63 0.65 9.71
CA HIS A 111 -22.08 1.79 10.45
C HIS A 111 -20.58 1.65 10.76
N LEU A 112 -19.96 0.50 10.47
CA LEU A 112 -18.51 0.34 10.62
C LEU A 112 -17.82 1.17 9.53
N PRO A 113 -16.92 2.12 9.86
CA PRO A 113 -16.30 2.99 8.85
C PRO A 113 -15.59 2.23 7.72
N THR A 114 -15.01 1.06 8.00
CA THR A 114 -14.42 0.17 6.99
C THR A 114 -15.42 -0.24 5.90
N VAL A 115 -16.70 -0.42 6.25
CA VAL A 115 -17.78 -0.84 5.32
C VAL A 115 -18.61 0.33 4.81
N ALA A 116 -18.84 1.35 5.64
CA ALA A 116 -19.69 2.50 5.33
C ALA A 116 -19.23 3.26 4.05
N GLU A 117 -20.13 4.07 3.48
CA GLU A 117 -19.86 4.88 2.29
C GLU A 117 -18.62 5.81 2.46
N LYS A 118 -17.80 5.93 1.41
CA LYS A 118 -16.50 6.64 1.46
C LYS A 118 -16.49 8.01 0.79
N THR A 119 -17.65 8.62 0.52
CA THR A 119 -17.77 9.89 -0.22
C THR A 119 -16.83 10.98 0.28
N PHE A 120 -16.67 11.11 1.61
CA PHE A 120 -15.79 12.11 2.22
C PHE A 120 -14.30 11.96 1.88
N LEU A 121 -13.84 10.76 1.51
CA LEU A 121 -12.48 10.49 1.03
C LEU A 121 -12.35 10.66 -0.48
N VAL A 122 -13.47 10.56 -1.20
CA VAL A 122 -13.49 10.50 -2.67
C VAL A 122 -13.64 11.90 -3.27
N THR A 123 -14.59 12.70 -2.79
CA THR A 123 -14.96 13.97 -3.44
C THR A 123 -13.99 15.12 -3.18
N ILE A 124 -13.09 14.96 -2.22
CA ILE A 124 -12.05 15.94 -1.89
C ILE A 124 -10.86 15.90 -2.87
N GLY A 125 -10.68 14.78 -3.59
CA GLY A 125 -9.63 14.61 -4.58
C GLY A 125 -10.17 14.73 -6.01
N ASP A 126 -9.38 15.32 -6.90
CA ASP A 126 -9.66 15.32 -8.34
C ASP A 126 -9.66 13.88 -8.88
N ARG A 127 -10.60 13.58 -9.79
CA ARG A 127 -10.77 12.26 -10.43
C ARG A 127 -10.95 12.36 -11.94
N SER A 128 -10.47 13.44 -12.54
CA SER A 128 -10.72 13.78 -13.94
C SER A 128 -9.53 14.43 -14.65
N VAL A 129 -8.63 15.08 -13.91
CA VAL A 129 -7.40 15.65 -14.45
C VAL A 129 -6.60 14.57 -15.19
N THR A 130 -5.97 14.98 -16.30
CA THR A 130 -5.45 14.19 -17.46
C THR A 130 -6.45 13.93 -18.58
N GLY A 131 -7.76 13.86 -18.30
CA GLY A 131 -8.75 13.46 -19.31
C GLY A 131 -8.73 11.98 -19.69
N MET A 132 -7.97 11.16 -18.96
CA MET A 132 -7.76 9.73 -19.24
C MET A 132 -8.44 8.81 -18.21
N VAL A 133 -9.28 9.34 -17.31
CA VAL A 133 -9.98 8.51 -16.31
C VAL A 133 -11.22 7.86 -16.92
N ALA A 134 -11.18 6.54 -17.09
CA ALA A 134 -12.31 5.75 -17.62
C ALA A 134 -13.22 5.21 -16.51
N ARG A 135 -12.62 4.81 -15.37
CA ARG A 135 -13.36 4.38 -14.18
C ARG A 135 -12.78 4.99 -12.91
N ASP A 136 -13.54 5.90 -12.33
CA ASP A 136 -13.32 6.40 -10.96
C ASP A 136 -14.15 5.59 -9.93
N GLN A 137 -14.02 5.96 -8.66
CA GLN A 137 -14.71 5.33 -7.53
C GLN A 137 -16.25 5.43 -7.62
N MET A 138 -16.78 6.52 -8.19
CA MET A 138 -18.22 6.79 -8.25
C MET A 138 -18.88 6.00 -9.38
N VAL A 139 -19.97 5.31 -9.07
CA VAL A 139 -20.64 4.38 -9.98
C VAL A 139 -22.06 4.83 -10.29
N GLY A 140 -22.40 4.78 -11.57
CA GLY A 140 -23.75 4.91 -12.10
C GLY A 140 -24.39 6.30 -11.92
N PRO A 141 -25.67 6.45 -12.28
CA PRO A 141 -26.37 7.74 -12.24
C PRO A 141 -26.44 8.39 -10.85
N TRP A 142 -26.35 7.59 -9.79
CA TRP A 142 -26.39 8.06 -8.39
C TRP A 142 -24.99 8.36 -7.83
N GLN A 143 -23.93 8.14 -8.60
CA GLN A 143 -22.54 8.43 -8.20
C GLN A 143 -22.16 7.82 -6.84
N VAL A 144 -22.43 6.51 -6.66
CA VAL A 144 -22.17 5.82 -5.39
C VAL A 144 -20.72 5.32 -5.37
N PRO A 145 -19.90 5.57 -4.33
CA PRO A 145 -18.46 5.26 -4.30
C PRO A 145 -18.19 3.77 -4.04
N VAL A 146 -18.52 2.90 -4.99
CA VAL A 146 -18.43 1.43 -4.87
C VAL A 146 -17.69 0.75 -6.03
N ALA A 147 -16.99 1.48 -6.90
CA ALA A 147 -16.16 0.81 -7.90
C ALA A 147 -15.04 -0.01 -7.21
N ASN A 148 -14.86 -1.26 -7.64
CA ASN A 148 -13.89 -2.16 -7.02
C ASN A 148 -12.43 -1.88 -7.47
N CYS A 149 -12.25 -1.30 -8.66
CA CYS A 149 -10.95 -0.90 -9.18
C CYS A 149 -11.05 0.41 -9.97
N ALA A 150 -9.92 1.10 -10.13
CA ALA A 150 -9.78 2.26 -11.00
C ALA A 150 -9.26 1.83 -12.37
N VAL A 151 -9.68 2.54 -13.42
CA VAL A 151 -9.21 2.31 -14.81
C VAL A 151 -8.92 3.63 -15.50
N THR A 152 -7.75 3.73 -16.13
CA THR A 152 -7.33 4.84 -16.98
C THR A 152 -7.12 4.38 -18.42
N THR A 153 -7.25 5.28 -19.40
CA THR A 153 -6.79 5.05 -20.76
C THR A 153 -5.29 5.32 -20.86
N ALA A 154 -4.60 4.56 -21.70
CA ALA A 154 -3.16 4.67 -21.93
C ALA A 154 -2.78 5.96 -22.68
N SER A 155 -3.73 6.51 -23.42
CA SER A 155 -3.61 7.77 -24.16
C SER A 155 -5.00 8.40 -24.36
N LEU A 156 -5.03 9.62 -24.89
CA LEU A 156 -6.27 10.32 -25.22
C LEU A 156 -6.99 9.76 -26.47
N ASP A 157 -6.34 8.85 -27.20
CA ASP A 157 -6.79 8.30 -28.49
C ASP A 157 -6.82 6.76 -28.54
N SER A 158 -6.76 6.10 -27.37
CA SER A 158 -6.78 4.63 -27.26
C SER A 158 -7.81 4.15 -26.24
N TYR A 159 -8.31 2.93 -26.47
CA TYR A 159 -9.07 2.18 -25.47
C TYR A 159 -8.21 1.19 -24.68
N TYR A 160 -6.91 1.08 -24.98
CA TYR A 160 -5.96 0.48 -24.05
C TYR A 160 -5.86 1.32 -22.78
N GLY A 161 -5.40 0.70 -21.70
CA GLY A 161 -5.36 1.38 -20.41
C GLY A 161 -4.57 0.70 -19.32
N GLU A 162 -4.77 1.18 -18.11
CA GLU A 162 -4.20 0.68 -16.88
C GLU A 162 -5.30 0.51 -15.83
N ALA A 163 -5.19 -0.53 -15.00
CA ALA A 163 -6.10 -0.78 -13.90
C ALA A 163 -5.35 -0.83 -12.56
N MET A 164 -6.01 -0.35 -11.51
CA MET A 164 -5.50 -0.33 -10.13
C MET A 164 -6.55 -0.88 -9.16
N ALA A 165 -6.15 -1.82 -8.31
CA ALA A 165 -6.99 -2.35 -7.24
C ALA A 165 -6.19 -2.53 -5.94
N ILE A 166 -6.87 -2.51 -4.81
CA ILE A 166 -6.26 -2.73 -3.49
C ILE A 166 -6.89 -3.95 -2.85
N GLY A 167 -6.09 -4.71 -2.10
CA GLY A 167 -6.55 -5.73 -1.16
C GLY A 167 -5.79 -5.63 0.15
N GLU A 168 -6.51 -5.75 1.25
CA GLU A 168 -5.95 -5.67 2.60
C GLU A 168 -6.87 -6.39 3.59
N ARG A 169 -6.28 -7.05 4.60
CA ARG A 169 -7.06 -7.73 5.62
C ARG A 169 -6.36 -7.82 6.97
N ALA A 170 -5.80 -6.70 7.42
CA ALA A 170 -4.97 -6.64 8.63
C ALA A 170 -5.58 -7.34 9.88
N PRO A 171 -6.88 -7.21 10.20
CA PRO A 171 -7.46 -7.86 11.38
C PRO A 171 -7.31 -9.39 11.38
N VAL A 172 -7.21 -10.03 10.21
CA VAL A 172 -7.02 -11.48 10.10
C VAL A 172 -5.67 -11.91 10.68
N ALA A 173 -4.64 -11.05 10.63
CA ALA A 173 -3.33 -11.36 11.17
C ALA A 173 -3.31 -11.58 12.68
N LEU A 174 -4.32 -11.05 13.40
CA LEU A 174 -4.49 -11.32 14.83
C LEU A 174 -4.83 -12.79 15.12
N LEU A 175 -5.27 -13.56 14.12
CA LEU A 175 -5.56 -14.99 14.20
C LEU A 175 -4.60 -15.82 13.35
N ASP A 176 -4.29 -15.37 12.13
CA ASP A 176 -3.46 -16.10 11.18
C ASP A 176 -2.73 -15.15 10.22
N PHE A 177 -1.41 -15.04 10.39
CA PHE A 177 -0.53 -14.14 9.62
C PHE A 177 -0.48 -14.51 8.13
N ALA A 178 -0.43 -15.79 7.81
CA ALA A 178 -0.34 -16.25 6.43
C ALA A 178 -1.66 -16.04 5.69
N ALA A 179 -2.79 -16.31 6.36
CA ALA A 179 -4.12 -16.08 5.79
C ALA A 179 -4.37 -14.59 5.50
N SER A 180 -3.94 -13.68 6.36
CA SER A 180 -4.12 -12.23 6.12
C SER A 180 -3.40 -11.79 4.85
N ALA A 181 -2.18 -12.28 4.63
CA ALA A 181 -1.40 -11.96 3.45
C ALA A 181 -1.98 -12.58 2.17
N ARG A 182 -2.42 -13.85 2.23
CA ARG A 182 -3.09 -14.51 1.09
C ARG A 182 -4.41 -13.83 0.72
N LEU A 183 -5.20 -13.43 1.72
CA LEU A 183 -6.45 -12.69 1.50
C LEU A 183 -6.18 -11.31 0.89
N ALA A 184 -5.14 -10.59 1.29
CA ALA A 184 -4.78 -9.30 0.67
C ALA A 184 -4.49 -9.46 -0.83
N VAL A 185 -3.75 -10.51 -1.23
CA VAL A 185 -3.52 -10.83 -2.66
C VAL A 185 -4.82 -11.23 -3.34
N GLY A 186 -5.61 -12.11 -2.72
CA GLY A 186 -6.87 -12.59 -3.27
C GLY A 186 -7.90 -11.48 -3.47
N GLU A 187 -8.04 -10.57 -2.51
CA GLU A 187 -8.95 -9.42 -2.60
C GLU A 187 -8.55 -8.47 -3.73
N ALA A 188 -7.26 -8.13 -3.85
CA ALA A 188 -6.78 -7.29 -4.94
C ALA A 188 -7.12 -7.90 -6.31
N LEU A 189 -7.01 -9.24 -6.43
CA LEU A 189 -7.41 -9.97 -7.62
C LEU A 189 -8.93 -9.92 -7.86
N THR A 190 -9.75 -10.17 -6.84
CA THR A 190 -11.21 -10.12 -7.00
C THR A 190 -11.72 -8.71 -7.33
N ASN A 191 -11.06 -7.67 -6.81
CA ASN A 191 -11.40 -6.29 -7.08
C ASN A 191 -11.09 -5.89 -8.54
N ILE A 192 -10.00 -6.41 -9.11
CA ILE A 192 -9.58 -6.09 -10.49
C ILE A 192 -10.19 -7.03 -11.55
N ALA A 193 -10.80 -8.15 -11.13
CA ALA A 193 -11.22 -9.25 -12.01
C ALA A 193 -12.26 -8.87 -13.07
N ALA A 194 -13.06 -7.82 -12.82
CA ALA A 194 -14.12 -7.37 -13.73
C ALA A 194 -13.64 -6.35 -14.78
N THR A 195 -12.33 -6.32 -15.04
CA THR A 195 -11.67 -5.51 -16.07
C THR A 195 -10.99 -6.41 -17.10
N GLN A 196 -11.05 -6.04 -18.38
CA GLN A 196 -10.50 -6.87 -19.46
C GLN A 196 -8.95 -6.81 -19.52
N ILE A 197 -8.29 -7.66 -18.75
CA ILE A 197 -6.81 -7.75 -18.67
C ILE A 197 -6.25 -8.90 -19.53
N GLY A 198 -6.91 -10.06 -19.52
CA GLY A 198 -6.42 -11.27 -20.18
C GLY A 198 -5.54 -12.12 -19.25
N ASP A 199 -4.28 -12.34 -19.64
CA ASP A 199 -3.33 -13.16 -18.87
C ASP A 199 -3.09 -12.60 -17.46
N ILE A 200 -3.30 -13.41 -16.42
CA ILE A 200 -3.09 -13.04 -15.01
C ILE A 200 -1.67 -12.54 -14.75
N LYS A 201 -0.67 -12.99 -15.52
CA LYS A 201 0.73 -12.54 -15.40
C LYS A 201 0.92 -11.06 -15.76
N ARG A 202 -0.07 -10.42 -16.41
CA ARG A 202 -0.09 -8.96 -16.63
C ARG A 202 -0.32 -8.18 -15.35
N ILE A 203 -0.88 -8.81 -14.32
CA ILE A 203 -1.09 -8.19 -13.01
C ILE A 203 0.24 -8.19 -12.24
N LYS A 204 0.64 -7.01 -11.77
CA LYS A 204 1.85 -6.74 -10.98
C LYS A 204 1.45 -6.14 -9.65
N LEU A 205 2.10 -6.58 -8.57
CA LEU A 205 1.73 -6.22 -7.22
C LEU A 205 2.77 -5.30 -6.58
N SER A 206 2.32 -4.32 -5.82
CA SER A 206 3.12 -3.70 -4.76
C SER A 206 2.76 -4.36 -3.43
N ALA A 207 3.77 -4.80 -2.67
CA ALA A 207 3.58 -5.31 -1.31
C ALA A 207 4.14 -4.31 -0.29
N ASN A 208 3.25 -3.73 0.52
CA ASN A 208 3.63 -2.79 1.58
C ASN A 208 3.39 -3.44 2.94
N TRP A 209 4.48 -3.63 3.70
CA TRP A 209 4.50 -4.37 4.95
C TRP A 209 4.54 -3.44 6.15
N MET A 210 3.50 -3.44 6.96
CA MET A 210 3.43 -2.69 8.21
C MET A 210 3.41 -3.68 9.38
N ALA A 211 4.38 -3.60 10.28
CA ALA A 211 4.49 -4.51 11.42
C ALA A 211 5.06 -3.81 12.65
N ALA A 212 4.81 -4.36 13.84
CA ALA A 212 5.45 -3.92 15.07
C ALA A 212 6.64 -4.84 15.39
N ALA A 213 7.76 -4.69 14.65
CA ALA A 213 8.90 -5.58 14.78
C ALA A 213 9.40 -5.67 16.23
N GLY A 214 9.72 -6.89 16.66
CA GLY A 214 10.10 -7.24 18.02
C GLY A 214 8.94 -7.32 19.03
N HIS A 215 7.69 -7.02 18.65
CA HIS A 215 6.54 -7.41 19.47
C HIS A 215 6.38 -8.94 19.42
N PRO A 216 6.05 -9.63 20.54
CA PRO A 216 5.95 -11.08 20.57
C PRO A 216 5.05 -11.64 19.46
N GLY A 217 5.59 -12.57 18.66
CA GLY A 217 4.90 -13.23 17.55
C GLY A 217 5.00 -12.51 16.20
N GLU A 218 5.10 -11.18 16.16
CA GLU A 218 5.03 -10.39 14.92
C GLU A 218 6.18 -10.69 13.94
N ASP A 219 7.41 -10.91 14.43
CA ASP A 219 8.56 -11.18 13.55
C ASP A 219 8.44 -12.53 12.83
N ALA A 220 8.05 -13.57 13.57
CA ALA A 220 7.83 -14.91 12.99
C ALA A 220 6.61 -14.90 12.07
N GLY A 221 5.55 -14.18 12.45
CA GLY A 221 4.35 -13.98 11.64
C GLY A 221 4.63 -13.23 10.34
N LEU A 222 5.43 -12.16 10.38
CA LEU A 222 5.89 -11.43 9.20
C LEU A 222 6.64 -12.36 8.24
N TYR A 223 7.58 -13.17 8.74
CA TYR A 223 8.31 -14.12 7.92
C TYR A 223 7.36 -15.17 7.28
N GLU A 224 6.42 -15.71 8.05
CA GLU A 224 5.41 -16.65 7.57
C GLU A 224 4.53 -16.03 6.47
N ALA A 225 4.06 -14.80 6.68
CA ALA A 225 3.24 -14.06 5.73
C ALA A 225 3.98 -13.74 4.42
N VAL A 226 5.23 -13.26 4.51
CA VAL A 226 6.10 -13.00 3.35
C VAL A 226 6.32 -14.29 2.57
N LYS A 227 6.62 -15.41 3.24
CA LYS A 227 6.78 -16.71 2.59
C LYS A 227 5.49 -17.16 1.90
N ALA A 228 4.34 -17.05 2.57
CA ALA A 228 3.05 -17.49 2.06
C ALA A 228 2.66 -16.80 0.73
N VAL A 229 3.09 -15.55 0.52
CA VAL A 229 2.83 -14.85 -0.75
C VAL A 229 4.02 -14.91 -1.71
N GLY A 230 5.25 -14.75 -1.23
CA GLY A 230 6.45 -14.62 -2.06
C GLY A 230 7.00 -15.96 -2.59
N GLU A 231 6.88 -17.03 -1.82
CA GLU A 231 7.39 -18.36 -2.18
C GLU A 231 6.26 -19.33 -2.61
N GLU A 232 5.01 -19.05 -2.22
CA GLU A 232 3.89 -19.97 -2.42
C GLU A 232 2.81 -19.39 -3.35
N LEU A 233 1.94 -18.50 -2.85
CA LEU A 233 0.73 -18.08 -3.57
C LEU A 233 1.02 -17.32 -4.87
N CYS A 234 1.87 -16.28 -4.83
CA CYS A 234 2.13 -15.47 -6.01
C CYS A 234 2.86 -16.26 -7.11
N PRO A 235 3.91 -17.06 -6.80
CA PRO A 235 4.50 -17.97 -7.78
C PRO A 235 3.50 -18.96 -8.37
N ALA A 236 2.64 -19.56 -7.55
CA ALA A 236 1.62 -20.51 -8.01
C ALA A 236 0.60 -19.87 -8.97
N LEU A 237 0.23 -18.61 -8.75
CA LEU A 237 -0.68 -17.85 -9.61
C LEU A 237 0.01 -17.15 -10.79
N GLY A 238 1.35 -17.09 -10.82
CA GLY A 238 2.11 -16.32 -11.81
C GLY A 238 2.06 -14.80 -11.59
N LEU A 239 1.78 -14.35 -10.36
CA LEU A 239 1.77 -12.94 -9.97
C LEU A 239 3.17 -12.49 -9.56
N THR A 240 3.60 -11.33 -10.03
CA THR A 240 4.92 -10.76 -9.67
C THR A 240 4.74 -9.64 -8.64
N ILE A 241 5.61 -9.59 -7.64
CA ILE A 241 5.76 -8.45 -6.72
C ILE A 241 7.05 -7.69 -7.07
N PRO A 242 7.07 -6.82 -8.10
CA PRO A 242 8.28 -6.13 -8.53
C PRO A 242 8.67 -4.93 -7.66
N VAL A 243 7.79 -4.49 -6.75
CA VAL A 243 7.99 -3.30 -5.92
C VAL A 243 7.37 -3.51 -4.54
N GLY A 244 7.91 -2.87 -3.52
CA GLY A 244 7.38 -2.92 -2.17
C GLY A 244 8.09 -1.94 -1.25
N LYS A 245 7.56 -1.82 -0.04
CA LYS A 245 8.15 -1.03 1.04
C LYS A 245 7.77 -1.65 2.39
N ASP A 246 8.49 -1.28 3.43
CA ASP A 246 8.24 -1.74 4.78
C ASP A 246 8.24 -0.58 5.80
N SER A 247 7.42 -0.72 6.84
CA SER A 247 7.37 0.15 8.02
C SER A 247 7.25 -0.72 9.28
N MET A 248 8.34 -0.80 10.04
CA MET A 248 8.56 -1.88 11.02
C MET A 248 8.37 -1.47 12.49
N SER A 249 7.84 -0.28 12.76
CA SER A 249 7.68 0.29 14.10
C SER A 249 6.23 0.60 14.47
N MET A 250 5.25 -0.17 13.98
CA MET A 250 3.81 0.11 14.06
C MET A 250 3.17 -0.14 15.44
N LYS A 251 3.72 0.48 16.48
CA LYS A 251 3.20 0.49 17.87
C LYS A 251 3.36 1.85 18.51
N THR A 252 2.52 2.16 19.49
CA THR A 252 2.57 3.40 20.27
C THR A 252 2.50 3.09 21.75
N ARG A 253 3.36 3.73 22.55
CA ARG A 253 3.38 3.61 24.01
C ARG A 253 3.16 4.96 24.67
N TRP A 254 2.42 4.98 25.76
CA TRP A 254 2.17 6.19 26.56
C TRP A 254 1.87 5.81 28.02
N GLN A 255 1.84 6.83 28.89
CA GLN A 255 1.42 6.68 30.29
C GLN A 255 -0.04 7.11 30.43
N GLU A 256 -0.85 6.25 31.05
CA GLU A 256 -2.24 6.52 31.39
C GLU A 256 -2.38 6.49 32.92
N GLY A 257 -2.27 7.65 33.57
CA GLY A 257 -2.16 7.72 35.02
C GLY A 257 -0.85 7.11 35.50
N ASN A 258 -0.93 6.00 36.25
CA ASN A 258 0.22 5.25 36.76
C ASN A 258 0.49 3.95 35.96
N GLU A 259 -0.24 3.72 34.87
CA GLU A 259 -0.12 2.52 34.05
C GLU A 259 0.55 2.83 32.71
N GLU A 260 1.53 2.01 32.32
CA GLU A 260 2.04 2.02 30.95
C GLU A 260 1.02 1.35 30.03
N ARG A 261 0.70 2.01 28.91
CA ARG A 261 -0.16 1.47 27.85
C ARG A 261 0.60 1.35 26.55
N GLU A 262 0.23 0.33 25.79
CA GLU A 262 0.72 0.07 24.44
C GLU A 262 -0.47 -0.24 23.52
N MET A 263 -0.46 0.35 22.33
CA MET A 263 -1.34 0.00 21.22
C MET A 263 -0.48 -0.51 20.07
N THR A 264 -0.68 -1.78 19.71
CA THR A 264 0.11 -2.47 18.69
C THR A 264 -0.78 -2.77 17.49
N SER A 265 -0.32 -2.39 16.29
CA SER A 265 -1.03 -2.73 15.06
C SER A 265 -0.88 -4.23 14.77
N PRO A 266 -1.88 -4.89 14.16
CA PRO A 266 -1.65 -6.20 13.54
C PRO A 266 -0.60 -6.09 12.43
N LEU A 267 0.05 -7.20 12.08
CA LEU A 267 0.71 -7.30 10.78
C LEU A 267 -0.28 -6.92 9.68
N SER A 268 0.08 -5.87 8.94
CA SER A 268 -0.78 -5.23 7.96
C SER A 268 -0.09 -5.26 6.61
N LEU A 269 -0.45 -6.23 5.77
CA LEU A 269 -0.06 -6.24 4.36
C LEU A 269 -1.12 -5.51 3.54
N VAL A 270 -0.68 -4.51 2.78
CA VAL A 270 -1.49 -3.87 1.74
C VAL A 270 -0.93 -4.27 0.38
N ILE A 271 -1.77 -4.90 -0.44
CA ILE A 271 -1.46 -5.23 -1.82
C ILE A 271 -2.13 -4.20 -2.73
N SER A 272 -1.33 -3.57 -3.58
CA SER A 272 -1.84 -2.79 -4.72
C SER A 272 -1.56 -3.57 -6.01
N ALA A 273 -2.60 -3.93 -6.75
CA ALA A 273 -2.50 -4.62 -8.02
C ALA A 273 -2.59 -3.62 -9.18
N PHE A 274 -1.70 -3.78 -10.17
CA PHE A 274 -1.59 -2.95 -11.37
C PHE A 274 -1.61 -3.83 -12.61
N ALA A 275 -2.32 -3.44 -13.66
CA ALA A 275 -2.36 -4.22 -14.90
C ALA A 275 -2.55 -3.35 -16.14
N ARG A 276 -1.96 -3.78 -17.26
CA ARG A 276 -2.37 -3.30 -18.60
C ARG A 276 -3.78 -3.82 -18.90
N VAL A 277 -4.65 -2.92 -19.34
CA VAL A 277 -6.02 -3.19 -19.78
C VAL A 277 -6.07 -3.28 -21.30
N GLU A 278 -6.75 -4.30 -21.82
CA GLU A 278 -6.94 -4.52 -23.26
C GLU A 278 -8.03 -3.63 -23.85
N ASP A 279 -9.13 -3.40 -23.11
CA ASP A 279 -10.17 -2.45 -23.50
C ASP A 279 -10.88 -1.90 -22.25
N VAL A 280 -10.73 -0.60 -22.00
CA VAL A 280 -11.34 0.06 -20.83
C VAL A 280 -12.87 0.08 -20.87
N ARG A 281 -13.47 -0.08 -22.06
CA ARG A 281 -14.93 0.04 -22.25
C ARG A 281 -15.69 -1.17 -21.73
N HIS A 282 -15.00 -2.28 -21.48
CA HIS A 282 -15.59 -3.53 -21.01
C HIS A 282 -15.47 -3.73 -19.48
N THR A 283 -15.04 -2.70 -18.74
CA THR A 283 -15.03 -2.75 -17.28
C THR A 283 -16.46 -2.76 -16.72
N ILE A 284 -16.74 -3.75 -15.87
CA ILE A 284 -18.04 -3.89 -15.21
C ILE A 284 -18.02 -3.19 -13.84
N THR A 285 -19.17 -2.68 -13.41
CA THR A 285 -19.34 -2.04 -12.11
C THR A 285 -20.43 -2.75 -11.28
N PRO A 286 -20.54 -2.49 -9.98
CA PRO A 286 -21.64 -3.03 -9.15
C PRO A 286 -23.04 -2.48 -9.46
N GLN A 287 -23.22 -1.66 -10.51
CA GLN A 287 -24.53 -1.17 -10.91
C GLN A 287 -25.36 -2.31 -11.52
N LEU A 288 -26.36 -2.78 -10.78
CA LEU A 288 -27.28 -3.82 -11.25
C LEU A 288 -28.18 -3.31 -12.38
N SER A 289 -28.41 -4.17 -13.38
CA SER A 289 -29.49 -4.01 -14.35
C SER A 289 -30.79 -4.58 -13.79
N THR A 290 -31.92 -4.00 -14.20
CA THR A 290 -33.27 -4.48 -13.88
C THR A 290 -33.94 -5.22 -15.05
N GLU A 291 -33.22 -5.40 -16.16
CA GLU A 291 -33.60 -6.34 -17.22
C GLU A 291 -33.58 -7.80 -16.69
N ASP A 292 -34.13 -8.75 -17.44
CA ASP A 292 -34.16 -10.17 -17.06
C ASP A 292 -32.75 -10.67 -16.71
N ASN A 293 -32.54 -11.03 -15.44
CA ASN A 293 -31.20 -11.32 -14.91
C ASN A 293 -31.22 -12.45 -13.87
N ALA A 294 -30.01 -12.92 -13.53
CA ALA A 294 -29.76 -13.84 -12.43
C ALA A 294 -28.55 -13.35 -11.61
N LEU A 295 -28.65 -13.44 -10.29
CA LEU A 295 -27.54 -13.17 -9.37
C LEU A 295 -26.86 -14.49 -9.00
N LEU A 296 -25.58 -14.62 -9.36
CA LEU A 296 -24.79 -15.83 -9.13
C LEU A 296 -23.68 -15.55 -8.12
N LEU A 297 -23.64 -16.33 -7.04
CA LEU A 297 -22.55 -16.28 -6.06
C LEU A 297 -21.43 -17.23 -6.47
N ILE A 298 -20.21 -16.69 -6.56
CA ILE A 298 -18.98 -17.49 -6.66
C ILE A 298 -18.36 -17.59 -5.26
N ASP A 299 -18.69 -18.65 -4.53
CA ASP A 299 -18.17 -18.88 -3.17
C ASP A 299 -16.79 -19.56 -3.21
N LEU A 300 -15.74 -18.74 -3.31
CA LEU A 300 -14.35 -19.20 -3.19
C LEU A 300 -14.00 -19.68 -1.76
N GLY A 301 -14.85 -19.38 -0.78
CA GLY A 301 -14.75 -19.90 0.59
C GLY A 301 -15.14 -21.37 0.71
N LYS A 302 -15.71 -21.98 -0.34
CA LYS A 302 -16.09 -23.40 -0.42
C LYS A 302 -16.98 -23.84 0.75
N GLY A 303 -17.94 -22.99 1.12
CA GLY A 303 -18.89 -23.23 2.21
C GLY A 303 -18.31 -23.12 3.62
N ASN A 304 -17.06 -22.68 3.80
CA ASN A 304 -16.44 -22.61 5.12
C ASN A 304 -17.08 -21.53 6.02
N ASN A 305 -17.56 -20.44 5.42
CA ASN A 305 -18.34 -19.38 6.08
C ASN A 305 -17.70 -18.89 7.39
N ALA A 306 -16.39 -18.69 7.37
CA ALA A 306 -15.60 -18.32 8.54
C ALA A 306 -15.97 -16.91 9.04
N LEU A 307 -16.06 -16.73 10.37
CA LEU A 307 -16.48 -15.47 11.00
C LEU A 307 -15.40 -14.81 11.87
N GLY A 308 -14.22 -15.42 11.99
CA GLY A 308 -13.08 -14.83 12.69
C GLY A 308 -12.51 -13.61 11.96
N ALA A 309 -12.14 -12.59 12.71
CA ALA A 309 -11.59 -11.32 12.23
C ALA A 309 -12.44 -10.62 11.15
N THR A 310 -13.77 -10.78 11.21
CA THR A 310 -14.71 -10.15 10.29
C THR A 310 -15.22 -8.81 10.83
N ALA A 311 -15.78 -7.98 9.93
CA ALA A 311 -16.54 -6.80 10.33
C ALA A 311 -17.67 -7.17 11.33
N LEU A 312 -18.32 -8.33 11.13
CA LEU A 312 -19.33 -8.84 12.06
C LEU A 312 -18.74 -9.04 13.47
N ALA A 313 -17.62 -9.74 13.59
CA ALA A 313 -16.99 -9.95 14.90
C ALA A 313 -16.59 -8.61 15.55
N GLN A 314 -15.99 -7.71 14.76
CA GLN A 314 -15.49 -6.42 15.24
C GLN A 314 -16.59 -5.54 15.84
N VAL A 315 -17.76 -5.42 15.19
CA VAL A 315 -18.85 -4.56 15.68
C VAL A 315 -19.54 -5.12 16.94
N TYR A 316 -19.25 -6.37 17.30
CA TYR A 316 -19.61 -6.98 18.57
C TYR A 316 -18.43 -7.09 19.54
N ARG A 317 -17.31 -6.39 19.26
CA ARG A 317 -16.09 -6.36 20.08
C ARG A 317 -15.47 -7.75 20.31
N GLN A 318 -15.58 -8.62 19.31
CA GLN A 318 -15.05 -9.97 19.32
C GLN A 318 -14.03 -10.15 18.20
N LEU A 319 -13.09 -11.08 18.40
CA LEU A 319 -12.16 -11.51 17.35
C LEU A 319 -12.69 -12.75 16.61
N GLY A 320 -13.33 -13.69 17.31
CA GLY A 320 -13.80 -14.94 16.71
C GLY A 320 -12.71 -16.02 16.65
N ASP A 321 -13.02 -17.12 15.96
CA ASP A 321 -12.21 -18.34 15.99
C ASP A 321 -11.30 -18.48 14.77
N LYS A 322 -11.87 -18.76 13.60
CA LYS A 322 -11.14 -18.97 12.35
C LYS A 322 -11.46 -17.87 11.34
N PRO A 323 -10.44 -17.23 10.75
CA PRO A 323 -10.65 -16.28 9.66
C PRO A 323 -10.89 -16.98 8.32
N ALA A 324 -11.25 -16.19 7.31
CA ALA A 324 -11.22 -16.65 5.92
C ALA A 324 -9.77 -16.91 5.46
N ASP A 325 -9.61 -17.68 4.38
CA ASP A 325 -8.31 -17.92 3.71
C ASP A 325 -8.55 -18.41 2.27
N VAL A 326 -7.51 -18.36 1.44
CA VAL A 326 -7.49 -18.90 0.07
C VAL A 326 -7.47 -20.44 0.11
N ARG A 327 -8.31 -21.09 -0.72
CA ARG A 327 -8.57 -22.55 -0.67
C ARG A 327 -8.68 -23.22 -2.04
#